data_AF-A0A417IMB8-F1
#
_entry.id   AF-A0A417IMB8-F1
#
_cell.length_a   1.000
_cell.length_b   1.000
_cell.length_c   1.000
_cell.angle_alpha   90.00
_cell.angle_beta   90.00
_cell.angle_gamma   90.00
#
_symmetry.space_group_name_H-M   'P 1'
#
loop_
_entity.id
_entity.type
_entity.pdbx_description
1 polymer ?
#
loop_
_entity_poly.entity_id
_entity_poly.type
_entity_poly.pdbx_seq_one_letter_code
_entity_poly.pdbx_strand_id
1 'polypeptide(L)'
;MKKMKRFASAALAALLLAGSAPSALALDTTPPMYKQFGCDSAEEYMDEGPGYGIFDYDTLSDHYRQHWEAILKDPNIAVDYWGYGSLEDMSLGWNDDLEECYRATAYNMTIAEEYELRCQTSVQLNGAYVHFADAQPEKVNGRVMVPFRAIAEVLGAEVTYDAGKITAKKGGETLSFALGGKQLTVTDSAGKTVKTVQLDTAPYKKGGRTYVPVRFFAEAFGLTVQWDQDMQTAVLYDRAALVNDIDSKFTVLNKWIKAQPSTENAKTLRTVATISAAYTAFDTIDGNKDYKVDVKAEILANGQAIEATVTVDLRVLASYFLGDSQADDVLTAAQAALLRSALSNVKLELLCSADSGDLYLKCPAVAKILAMDKTDDADLKALSNGAWLHINWADSTFGALFSENLKILKNNTFASVGERIVASNESNVTAYELGWEDFYRNIKNDVNRLNDLLGDEQFTASGSRYTAKLDKQNDDYGQTMTGSYTLNTADGSFSGTLESRSDSWNTTKTVLTFSGSVQNCKLNATYHTKNTGILSLDITLTTTESSVEPKNTPPAGDKIVEWTQHDYSNDWDSVNPDGSLG
;
A
#
# COMPACT_ATOMS: atom_id res chain seq x y z
N MET A 1 -16.20 -31.68 38.89
CA MET A 1 -14.74 -31.58 38.63
C MET A 1 -14.20 -30.15 38.47
N LYS A 2 -15.02 -29.12 38.70
CA LYS A 2 -14.58 -27.80 39.18
C LYS A 2 -14.29 -27.92 40.68
N LYS A 3 -13.02 -28.11 41.11
CA LYS A 3 -12.50 -27.84 42.48
C LYS A 3 -11.04 -28.29 42.76
N MET A 4 -10.37 -29.07 41.89
CA MET A 4 -8.99 -29.55 42.17
C MET A 4 -7.85 -28.79 41.47
N LYS A 5 -8.11 -27.92 40.50
CA LYS A 5 -7.06 -27.07 39.88
C LYS A 5 -6.90 -25.68 40.52
N ARG A 6 -7.73 -25.34 41.52
CA ARG A 6 -7.63 -24.10 42.32
C ARG A 6 -6.85 -24.25 43.63
N PHE A 7 -6.49 -25.48 44.03
CA PHE A 7 -5.83 -25.75 45.30
C PHE A 7 -4.30 -25.93 45.19
N ALA A 8 -3.77 -26.35 44.03
CA ALA A 8 -2.33 -26.50 43.83
C ALA A 8 -1.62 -25.15 43.57
N SER A 9 -2.28 -24.21 42.88
CA SER A 9 -1.72 -22.88 42.60
C SER A 9 -1.77 -21.95 43.82
N ALA A 10 -2.76 -22.12 44.70
CA ALA A 10 -2.87 -21.37 45.95
C ALA A 10 -1.86 -21.83 47.02
N ALA A 11 -1.45 -23.10 47.00
CA ALA A 11 -0.46 -23.64 47.93
C ALA A 11 0.99 -23.23 47.60
N LEU A 12 1.30 -22.97 46.32
CA LEU A 12 2.64 -22.52 45.90
C LEU A 12 2.86 -21.02 46.13
N ALA A 13 1.79 -20.21 46.07
CA ALA A 13 1.85 -18.77 46.38
C ALA A 13 1.92 -18.48 47.89
N ALA A 14 1.33 -19.35 48.73
CA ALA A 14 1.34 -19.19 50.19
C ALA A 14 2.68 -19.57 50.86
N LEU A 15 3.58 -20.25 50.15
CA LEU A 15 4.88 -20.71 50.67
C LEU A 15 6.05 -19.75 50.41
N LEU A 16 5.85 -18.67 49.63
CA LEU A 16 6.90 -17.73 49.25
C LEU A 16 6.82 -16.35 49.93
N LEU A 17 5.84 -16.08 50.81
CA LEU A 17 5.61 -14.74 51.37
C LEU A 17 5.55 -14.64 52.90
N ALA A 18 6.04 -15.63 53.64
CA ALA A 18 6.21 -15.54 55.08
C ALA A 18 7.69 -15.67 55.46
N GLY A 19 8.44 -14.58 55.34
CA GLY A 19 9.85 -14.53 55.76
C GLY A 19 10.52 -13.18 55.56
N SER A 20 10.38 -12.30 56.57
CA SER A 20 11.18 -11.09 56.88
C SER A 20 11.17 -9.90 55.89
N ALA A 21 10.56 -8.79 56.34
CA ALA A 21 10.65 -7.45 55.76
C ALA A 21 12.01 -6.77 56.13
N PRO A 22 12.45 -5.67 55.46
CA PRO A 22 11.77 -4.37 55.55
C PRO A 22 11.71 -3.50 54.27
N SER A 23 10.59 -2.74 54.18
CA SER A 23 10.45 -1.41 53.57
C SER A 23 10.31 -1.24 52.05
N ALA A 24 9.21 -0.57 51.68
CA ALA A 24 8.92 0.18 50.44
C ALA A 24 8.74 -0.63 49.14
N LEU A 25 7.47 -0.83 48.77
CA LEU A 25 6.92 -0.67 47.41
C LEU A 25 5.42 -0.96 47.54
N ALA A 26 4.58 0.07 47.42
CA ALA A 26 3.15 -0.14 47.25
C ALA A 26 2.98 -0.94 45.95
N LEU A 27 2.42 -2.14 46.05
CA LEU A 27 2.02 -2.91 44.88
C LEU A 27 0.83 -2.15 44.27
N ASP A 28 1.06 -1.45 43.17
CA ASP A 28 0.01 -0.81 42.39
C ASP A 28 -0.97 -1.92 41.92
N THR A 29 -2.19 -1.90 42.46
CA THR A 29 -3.24 -2.88 42.14
C THR A 29 -3.92 -2.59 40.80
N THR A 30 -3.49 -1.54 40.10
CA THR A 30 -4.02 -1.12 38.81
C THR A 30 -3.54 -2.10 37.73
N PRO A 31 -4.44 -2.71 36.93
CA PRO A 31 -4.03 -3.54 35.81
C PRO A 31 -3.16 -2.73 34.84
N PRO A 32 -2.18 -3.35 34.15
CA PRO A 32 -1.36 -2.67 33.14
C PRO A 32 -2.24 -1.94 32.12
N MET A 33 -1.78 -0.77 31.65
CA MET A 33 -2.53 0.09 30.72
C MET A 33 -3.13 -0.69 29.54
N TYR A 34 -2.35 -1.54 28.85
CA TYR A 34 -2.86 -2.33 27.71
C TYR A 34 -4.12 -3.16 28.04
N LYS A 35 -4.23 -3.72 29.27
CA LYS A 35 -5.43 -4.47 29.68
C LYS A 35 -6.63 -3.57 29.97
N GLN A 36 -6.38 -2.33 30.36
CA GLN A 36 -7.45 -1.34 30.56
C GLN A 36 -8.12 -0.98 29.23
N PHE A 37 -7.40 -1.11 28.12
CA PHE A 37 -7.88 -0.86 26.76
C PHE A 37 -8.29 -2.15 26.01
N GLY A 38 -8.31 -3.30 26.69
CA GLY A 38 -8.81 -4.55 26.12
C GLY A 38 -7.81 -5.35 25.26
N CYS A 39 -6.55 -4.93 25.20
CA CYS A 39 -5.50 -5.66 24.48
C CYS A 39 -4.94 -6.81 25.35
N ASP A 40 -4.47 -7.88 24.73
CA ASP A 40 -3.84 -9.03 25.39
C ASP A 40 -2.38 -8.76 25.78
N SER A 41 -1.70 -7.82 25.10
CA SER A 41 -0.32 -7.44 25.38
C SER A 41 0.01 -5.96 25.15
N ALA A 42 1.14 -5.50 25.71
CA ALA A 42 1.67 -4.15 25.45
C ALA A 42 2.07 -3.95 23.98
N GLU A 43 2.60 -5.00 23.33
CA GLU A 43 2.99 -4.97 21.93
C GLU A 43 1.76 -4.81 21.02
N GLU A 44 0.72 -5.59 21.26
CA GLU A 44 -0.58 -5.45 20.58
C GLU A 44 -1.19 -4.06 20.79
N TYR A 45 -1.17 -3.55 22.02
CA TYR A 45 -1.65 -2.20 22.31
C TYR A 45 -0.89 -1.13 21.52
N MET A 46 0.45 -1.19 21.48
CA MET A 46 1.25 -0.25 20.70
C MET A 46 1.07 -0.43 19.18
N ASP A 47 0.71 -1.64 18.74
CA ASP A 47 0.45 -1.99 17.35
C ASP A 47 -0.92 -1.51 16.84
N GLU A 48 -1.93 -1.48 17.72
CA GLU A 48 -3.29 -0.99 17.42
C GLU A 48 -3.38 0.54 17.37
N GLY A 49 -2.29 1.23 17.72
CA GLY A 49 -2.10 2.66 17.48
C GLY A 49 -2.85 3.57 18.43
N PRO A 50 -2.48 3.62 19.72
CA PRO A 50 -3.09 4.57 20.64
C PRO A 50 -2.48 5.97 20.50
N GLY A 51 -1.30 6.10 19.88
CA GLY A 51 -0.53 7.33 19.81
C GLY A 51 0.33 7.46 18.56
N TYR A 52 1.28 8.38 18.58
CA TYR A 52 2.18 8.69 17.46
C TYR A 52 3.47 7.85 17.43
N GLY A 53 3.72 7.02 18.46
CA GLY A 53 4.87 6.12 18.55
C GLY A 53 6.16 6.78 19.07
N ILE A 54 6.07 7.99 19.62
CA ILE A 54 7.20 8.74 20.22
C ILE A 54 7.54 8.20 21.59
N PHE A 55 6.54 7.83 22.39
CA PHE A 55 6.76 7.17 23.67
C PHE A 55 6.82 5.66 23.48
N ASP A 56 7.79 5.01 24.14
CA ASP A 56 7.69 3.58 24.37
C ASP A 56 6.52 3.28 25.35
N TYR A 57 6.11 2.01 25.41
CA TYR A 57 4.96 1.63 26.23
C TYR A 57 5.12 2.05 27.70
N ASP A 58 6.32 1.93 28.25
CA ASP A 58 6.58 2.27 29.66
C ASP A 58 6.42 3.78 29.88
N THR A 59 7.01 4.61 29.02
CA THR A 59 6.87 6.07 29.07
C THR A 59 5.41 6.50 28.88
N LEU A 60 4.73 5.94 27.88
CA LEU A 60 3.31 6.21 27.61
C LEU A 60 2.44 5.84 28.81
N SER A 61 2.67 4.65 29.38
CA SER A 61 1.95 4.16 30.56
C SER A 61 2.23 5.01 31.80
N ASP A 62 3.43 5.55 31.95
CA ASP A 62 3.79 6.41 33.07
C ASP A 62 3.15 7.79 32.95
N HIS A 63 3.15 8.40 31.76
CA HIS A 63 2.46 9.66 31.48
C HIS A 63 0.95 9.52 31.69
N TYR A 64 0.34 8.47 31.12
CA TYR A 64 -1.08 8.18 31.33
C TYR A 64 -1.42 8.03 32.81
N ARG A 65 -0.58 7.31 33.59
CA ARG A 65 -0.78 7.16 35.04
C ARG A 65 -0.72 8.51 35.75
N GLN A 66 0.23 9.38 35.40
CA GLN A 66 0.35 10.71 36.00
C GLN A 66 -0.87 11.59 35.71
N HIS A 67 -1.35 11.62 34.46
CA HIS A 67 -2.56 12.36 34.09
C HIS A 67 -3.80 11.82 34.80
N TRP A 68 -3.93 10.49 34.84
CA TRP A 68 -5.00 9.82 35.56
C TRP A 68 -5.03 10.20 37.05
N GLU A 69 -3.89 10.13 37.74
CA GLU A 69 -3.77 10.54 39.14
C GLU A 69 -4.06 12.02 39.36
N ALA A 70 -3.67 12.89 38.41
CA ALA A 70 -3.97 14.32 38.46
C ALA A 70 -5.48 14.58 38.34
N ILE A 71 -6.17 13.93 37.39
CA ILE A 71 -7.62 14.06 37.19
C ILE A 71 -8.39 13.53 38.41
N LEU A 72 -7.97 12.42 39.00
CA LEU A 72 -8.58 11.92 40.23
C LEU A 72 -8.44 12.89 41.41
N LYS A 73 -7.36 13.68 41.44
CA LYS A 73 -7.11 14.69 42.47
C LYS A 73 -7.88 15.99 42.21
N ASP A 74 -8.06 16.36 40.94
CA ASP A 74 -8.82 17.53 40.51
C ASP A 74 -9.66 17.24 39.25
N PRO A 75 -10.91 16.79 39.42
CA PRO A 75 -11.81 16.49 38.31
C PRO A 75 -12.09 17.65 37.34
N ASN A 76 -11.84 18.91 37.74
CA ASN A 76 -12.04 20.05 36.85
C ASN A 76 -11.09 20.03 35.66
N ILE A 77 -9.95 19.32 35.76
CA ILE A 77 -9.04 19.10 34.63
C ILE A 77 -9.80 18.49 33.44
N ALA A 78 -10.66 17.50 33.67
CA ALA A 78 -11.46 16.88 32.62
C ALA A 78 -12.60 17.81 32.14
N VAL A 79 -13.24 18.54 33.07
CA VAL A 79 -14.28 19.52 32.73
C VAL A 79 -13.75 20.58 31.78
N ASP A 80 -12.59 21.16 32.11
CA ASP A 80 -11.92 22.17 31.31
C ASP A 80 -11.43 21.59 29.97
N TYR A 81 -10.87 20.38 29.97
CA TYR A 81 -10.36 19.72 28.76
C TYR A 81 -11.44 19.54 27.69
N TRP A 82 -12.62 19.07 28.09
CA TRP A 82 -13.75 18.85 27.18
C TRP A 82 -14.65 20.08 26.99
N GLY A 83 -14.37 21.19 27.69
CA GLY A 83 -15.12 22.43 27.59
C GLY A 83 -16.53 22.40 28.20
N TYR A 84 -16.75 21.55 29.20
CA TYR A 84 -18.01 21.52 29.94
C TYR A 84 -18.11 22.68 30.95
N GLY A 85 -19.34 23.12 31.25
CA GLY A 85 -19.58 24.20 32.22
C GLY A 85 -19.46 23.74 33.68
N SER A 86 -19.60 22.45 33.94
CA SER A 86 -19.53 21.85 35.27
C SER A 86 -19.29 20.34 35.20
N LEU A 87 -18.96 19.74 36.35
CA LEU A 87 -18.84 18.28 36.49
C LEU A 87 -20.17 17.56 36.25
N GLU A 88 -21.30 18.21 36.58
CA GLU A 88 -22.64 17.65 36.40
C GLU A 88 -23.00 17.58 34.90
N ASP A 89 -22.71 18.64 34.14
CA ASP A 89 -22.90 18.66 32.69
C ASP A 89 -22.01 17.62 31.99
N MET A 90 -20.77 17.46 32.47
CA MET A 90 -19.84 16.48 31.94
C MET A 90 -20.30 15.04 32.24
N SER A 91 -20.76 14.75 33.46
CA SER A 91 -21.31 13.43 33.82
C SER A 91 -22.46 13.03 32.89
N LEU A 92 -23.40 13.95 32.65
CA LEU A 92 -24.52 13.73 31.74
C LEU A 92 -24.08 13.51 30.29
N GLY A 93 -23.08 14.26 29.83
CA GLY A 93 -22.50 14.10 28.49
C GLY A 93 -21.81 12.75 28.25
N TRP A 94 -21.40 12.08 29.33
CA TRP A 94 -20.74 10.77 29.32
C TRP A 94 -21.63 9.65 29.89
N ASN A 95 -22.96 9.79 29.81
CA ASN A 95 -23.93 8.78 30.27
C ASN A 95 -23.73 8.33 31.73
N ASP A 96 -23.32 9.26 32.60
CA ASP A 96 -22.98 9.03 34.01
C ASP A 96 -21.78 8.08 34.26
N ASP A 97 -20.94 7.86 33.24
CA ASP A 97 -19.67 7.14 33.36
C ASP A 97 -18.47 8.10 33.43
N LEU A 98 -18.30 8.72 34.61
CA LEU A 98 -17.16 9.60 34.87
C LEU A 98 -15.81 8.86 34.85
N GLU A 99 -15.80 7.54 35.10
CA GLU A 99 -14.55 6.77 35.06
C GLU A 99 -14.06 6.64 33.62
N GLU A 100 -14.95 6.31 32.68
CA GLU A 100 -14.65 6.33 31.24
C GLU A 100 -14.21 7.72 30.77
N CYS A 101 -14.91 8.78 31.20
CA CYS A 101 -14.54 10.16 30.89
C CYS A 101 -13.11 10.50 31.35
N TYR A 102 -12.75 10.17 32.59
CA TYR A 102 -11.40 10.42 33.11
C TYR A 102 -10.35 9.60 32.37
N ARG A 103 -10.66 8.35 31.97
CA ARG A 103 -9.72 7.47 31.26
C ARG A 103 -9.45 8.04 29.88
N ALA A 104 -10.51 8.44 29.18
CA ALA A 104 -10.42 9.13 27.89
C ALA A 104 -9.67 10.45 28.00
N THR A 105 -9.87 11.22 29.08
CA THR A 105 -9.16 12.49 29.30
C THR A 105 -7.66 12.25 29.51
N ALA A 106 -7.28 11.36 30.44
CA ALA A 106 -5.88 11.03 30.72
C ALA A 106 -5.17 10.51 29.47
N TYR A 107 -5.87 9.68 28.69
CA TYR A 107 -5.40 9.20 27.41
C TYR A 107 -5.16 10.35 26.43
N ASN A 108 -6.16 11.19 26.15
CA ASN A 108 -6.02 12.28 25.18
C ASN A 108 -4.97 13.32 25.60
N MET A 109 -4.79 13.57 26.90
CA MET A 109 -3.70 14.40 27.40
C MET A 109 -2.32 13.78 27.12
N THR A 110 -2.18 12.47 27.32
CA THR A 110 -0.96 11.72 26.99
C THR A 110 -0.66 11.80 25.49
N ILE A 111 -1.68 11.64 24.64
CA ILE A 111 -1.53 11.71 23.18
C ILE A 111 -1.24 13.14 22.71
N ALA A 112 -1.78 14.16 23.38
CA ALA A 112 -1.48 15.55 23.08
C ALA A 112 0.00 15.90 23.36
N GLU A 113 0.56 15.40 24.47
CA GLU A 113 2.00 15.55 24.76
C GLU A 113 2.87 14.89 23.69
N GLU A 114 2.45 13.71 23.24
CA GLU A 114 3.12 13.00 22.16
C GLU A 114 3.02 13.76 20.82
N TYR A 115 1.88 14.40 20.54
CA TYR A 115 1.70 15.26 19.37
C TYR A 115 2.63 16.48 19.39
N GLU A 116 2.76 17.15 20.53
CA GLU A 116 3.66 18.30 20.67
C GLU A 116 5.12 17.92 20.41
N LEU A 117 5.54 16.73 20.86
CA LEU A 117 6.86 16.18 20.56
C LEU A 117 7.00 15.83 19.08
N ARG A 118 5.95 15.36 18.43
CA ARG A 118 5.93 15.08 16.98
C ARG A 118 6.15 16.34 16.15
N CYS A 119 5.65 17.48 16.61
CA CYS A 119 5.90 18.78 15.94
C CYS A 119 7.33 19.30 16.15
N GLN A 120 8.13 18.70 17.03
CA GLN A 120 9.56 19.00 17.19
C GLN A 120 10.39 18.17 16.22
N THR A 121 11.62 18.64 15.93
CA THR A 121 12.54 17.89 15.06
C THR A 121 12.84 16.53 15.69
N SER A 122 12.40 15.46 15.04
CA SER A 122 12.43 14.10 15.57
C SER A 122 13.23 13.14 14.69
N VAL A 123 13.54 11.95 15.20
CA VAL A 123 14.21 10.89 14.45
C VAL A 123 13.46 9.58 14.66
N GLN A 124 13.10 8.91 13.57
CA GLN A 124 12.57 7.55 13.59
C GLN A 124 13.66 6.61 13.06
N LEU A 125 13.88 5.48 13.75
CA LEU A 125 14.77 4.42 13.32
C LEU A 125 14.00 3.10 13.24
N ASN A 126 13.98 2.51 12.05
CA ASN A 126 13.28 1.25 11.78
C ASN A 126 11.81 1.24 12.25
N GLY A 127 11.10 2.36 12.08
CA GLY A 127 9.70 2.52 12.46
C GLY A 127 9.46 3.00 13.90
N ALA A 128 10.46 2.96 14.78
CA ALA A 128 10.36 3.44 16.16
C ALA A 128 10.98 4.82 16.31
N TYR A 129 10.37 5.73 17.06
CA TYR A 129 10.99 7.02 17.38
C TYR A 129 12.14 6.84 18.36
N VAL A 130 13.20 7.61 18.14
CA VAL A 130 14.36 7.60 19.03
C VAL A 130 14.12 8.58 20.16
N HIS A 131 14.07 8.05 21.39
CA HIS A 131 13.98 8.87 22.58
C HIS A 131 15.31 9.58 22.88
N PHE A 132 15.23 10.89 23.11
CA PHE A 132 16.39 11.72 23.47
C PHE A 132 16.21 12.33 24.86
N ALA A 133 16.69 11.65 25.90
CA ALA A 133 16.46 12.06 27.29
C ALA A 133 17.13 13.42 27.66
N ASP A 134 18.38 13.63 27.24
CA ASP A 134 19.19 14.74 27.76
C ASP A 134 19.32 15.95 26.81
N ALA A 135 19.04 15.76 25.52
CA ALA A 135 19.35 16.74 24.49
C ALA A 135 18.53 16.46 23.23
N GLN A 136 17.78 17.44 22.72
CA GLN A 136 16.93 17.25 21.56
C GLN A 136 17.69 17.42 20.23
N PRO A 137 17.24 16.77 19.14
CA PRO A 137 17.63 17.13 17.78
C PRO A 137 17.31 18.60 17.47
N GLU A 138 18.05 19.19 16.55
CA GLU A 138 17.83 20.58 16.14
C GLU A 138 18.15 20.81 14.67
N LYS A 139 17.45 21.76 14.05
CA LYS A 139 17.78 22.22 12.70
C LYS A 139 18.82 23.34 12.76
N VAL A 140 19.98 23.12 12.15
CA VAL A 140 21.05 24.11 12.01
C VAL A 140 21.46 24.18 10.55
N ASN A 141 21.42 25.38 9.95
CA ASN A 141 21.81 25.62 8.55
C ASN A 141 21.12 24.69 7.54
N GLY A 142 19.84 24.38 7.75
CA GLY A 142 19.10 23.47 6.87
C GLY A 142 19.52 22.00 6.99
N ARG A 143 20.16 21.62 8.10
CA ARG A 143 20.50 20.23 8.45
C ARG A 143 19.95 19.87 9.82
N VAL A 144 19.46 18.64 9.95
CA VAL A 144 19.05 18.08 11.24
C VAL A 144 20.30 17.56 11.95
N MET A 145 20.62 18.17 13.07
CA MET A 145 21.73 17.84 13.96
C MET A 145 21.18 17.04 15.14
N VAL A 146 21.78 15.90 15.44
CA VAL A 146 21.33 15.01 16.51
C VAL A 146 22.45 14.73 17.52
N PRO A 147 22.11 14.49 18.81
CA PRO A 147 23.07 13.98 19.77
C PRO A 147 23.62 12.62 19.32
N PHE A 148 24.92 12.60 18.99
CA PHE A 148 25.55 11.44 18.35
C PHE A 148 25.45 10.16 19.16
N ARG A 149 25.66 10.24 20.49
CA ARG A 149 25.66 9.07 21.37
C ARG A 149 24.30 8.37 21.38
N ALA A 150 23.21 9.13 21.47
CA ALA A 150 21.85 8.58 21.53
C ALA A 150 21.56 7.70 20.31
N ILE A 151 21.81 8.20 19.09
CA ILE A 151 21.58 7.37 17.91
C ILE A 151 22.58 6.22 17.79
N ALA A 152 23.87 6.46 18.09
CA ALA A 152 24.89 5.41 18.01
C ALA A 152 24.56 4.23 18.94
N GLU A 153 24.08 4.49 20.16
CA GLU A 153 23.68 3.47 21.13
C GLU A 153 22.44 2.69 20.67
N VAL A 154 21.41 3.38 20.15
CA VAL A 154 20.23 2.70 19.56
C VAL A 154 20.63 1.83 18.37
N LEU A 155 21.66 2.24 17.60
CA LEU A 155 22.23 1.42 16.54
C LEU A 155 23.13 0.29 17.06
N GLY A 156 23.33 0.15 18.37
CA GLY A 156 24.18 -0.87 18.98
C GLY A 156 25.68 -0.61 18.82
N ALA A 157 26.08 0.64 18.59
CA ALA A 157 27.47 1.03 18.44
C ALA A 157 28.07 1.56 19.75
N GLU A 158 29.30 1.14 20.06
CA GLU A 158 30.04 1.63 21.23
C GLU A 158 30.77 2.93 20.88
N VAL A 159 30.48 4.00 21.63
CA VAL A 159 31.04 5.34 21.38
C VAL A 159 32.22 5.64 22.29
N THR A 160 33.37 5.99 21.70
CA THR A 160 34.56 6.44 22.44
C THR A 160 35.03 7.82 22.00
N TYR A 161 35.65 8.53 22.95
CA TYR A 161 36.22 9.86 22.76
C TYR A 161 37.69 9.80 23.19
N ASP A 162 38.63 9.95 22.25
CA ASP A 162 40.06 9.89 22.53
C ASP A 162 40.84 10.89 21.67
N ALA A 163 41.73 11.67 22.29
CA ALA A 163 42.61 12.64 21.63
C ALA A 163 41.92 13.56 20.57
N GLY A 164 40.67 13.96 20.81
CA GLY A 164 39.89 14.80 19.88
C GLY A 164 39.24 14.04 18.71
N LYS A 165 39.48 12.73 18.62
CA LYS A 165 38.82 11.79 17.71
C LYS A 165 37.60 11.18 18.41
N ILE A 166 36.48 11.16 17.69
CA ILE A 166 35.22 10.56 18.12
C ILE A 166 35.07 9.30 17.29
N THR A 167 34.81 8.16 17.93
CA THR A 167 34.59 6.90 17.22
C THR A 167 33.34 6.18 17.69
N ALA A 168 32.69 5.47 16.76
CA ALA A 168 31.63 4.51 17.07
C ALA A 168 31.96 3.16 16.42
N LYS A 169 31.91 2.09 17.21
CA LYS A 169 32.25 0.74 16.76
C LYS A 169 31.03 -0.15 16.75
N LYS A 170 30.78 -0.84 15.62
CA LYS A 170 29.70 -1.81 15.45
C LYS A 170 30.13 -2.89 14.48
N GLY A 171 29.90 -4.16 14.81
CA GLY A 171 30.07 -5.27 13.85
C GLY A 171 31.48 -5.40 13.25
N GLY A 172 32.53 -4.94 13.93
CA GLY A 172 33.91 -4.95 13.43
C GLY A 172 34.29 -3.72 12.60
N GLU A 173 33.36 -2.83 12.30
CA GLU A 173 33.63 -1.53 11.67
C GLU A 173 33.83 -0.44 12.72
N THR A 174 34.70 0.52 12.40
CA THR A 174 34.92 1.72 13.21
C THR A 174 34.64 2.96 12.38
N LEU A 175 33.58 3.67 12.73
CA LEU A 175 33.29 5.00 12.25
C LEU A 175 34.13 5.99 13.06
N SER A 176 34.75 6.97 12.40
CA SER A 176 35.52 8.00 13.09
C SER A 176 35.44 9.37 12.44
N PHE A 177 35.41 10.42 13.27
CA PHE A 177 35.39 11.82 12.87
C PHE A 177 35.94 12.70 14.01
N ALA A 178 36.01 14.01 13.77
CA ALA A 178 36.41 14.99 14.77
C ALA A 178 35.47 16.21 14.74
N LEU A 179 35.38 16.93 15.87
CA LEU A 179 34.65 18.19 15.93
C LEU A 179 35.25 19.21 14.96
N GLY A 180 34.40 20.00 14.29
CA GLY A 180 34.83 20.95 13.26
C GLY A 180 35.33 20.30 11.96
N GLY A 181 35.49 18.98 11.93
CA GLY A 181 35.88 18.22 10.74
C GLY A 181 34.76 18.18 9.71
N LYS A 182 35.15 18.05 8.43
CA LYS A 182 34.22 17.87 7.30
C LYS A 182 34.29 16.47 6.70
N GLN A 183 34.89 15.53 7.41
CA GLN A 183 35.05 14.16 6.93
C GLN A 183 34.78 13.16 8.05
N LEU A 184 34.11 12.08 7.67
CA LEU A 184 33.89 10.89 8.45
C LEU A 184 34.48 9.70 7.70
N THR A 185 35.16 8.82 8.41
CA THR A 185 35.85 7.66 7.85
C THR A 185 35.35 6.39 8.53
N VAL A 186 34.97 5.39 7.75
CA VAL A 186 34.67 4.03 8.21
C VAL A 186 35.84 3.13 7.87
N THR A 187 36.35 2.42 8.87
CA THR A 187 37.40 1.41 8.70
C THR A 187 36.89 0.03 9.07
N ASP A 188 37.36 -0.99 8.38
CA ASP A 188 37.12 -2.38 8.76
C ASP A 188 37.92 -2.79 10.02
N SER A 189 37.79 -4.05 10.42
CA SER A 189 38.47 -4.63 11.59
C SER A 189 39.99 -4.69 11.44
N ALA A 190 40.50 -4.61 10.20
CA ALA A 190 41.94 -4.52 9.90
C ALA A 190 42.44 -3.06 9.88
N GLY A 191 41.57 -2.08 10.10
CA GLY A 191 41.89 -0.66 10.07
C GLY A 191 41.98 -0.06 8.67
N LYS A 192 41.57 -0.80 7.63
CA LYS A 192 41.53 -0.29 6.25
C LYS A 192 40.29 0.58 6.07
N THR A 193 40.46 1.76 5.48
CA THR A 193 39.33 2.61 5.10
C THR A 193 38.47 1.93 4.04
N VAL A 194 37.20 1.69 4.38
CA VAL A 194 36.19 1.09 3.49
C VAL A 194 35.21 2.13 2.95
N LYS A 195 34.97 3.21 3.70
CA LYS A 195 34.09 4.30 3.28
C LYS A 195 34.60 5.64 3.81
N THR A 196 34.47 6.70 3.01
CA THR A 196 34.72 8.07 3.45
C THR A 196 33.53 8.92 3.03
N VAL A 197 32.97 9.68 3.97
CA VAL A 197 31.80 10.53 3.77
C VAL A 197 32.22 11.98 4.04
N GLN A 198 31.90 12.88 3.11
CA GLN A 198 32.13 14.31 3.27
C GLN A 198 30.91 14.95 3.94
N LEU A 199 31.15 15.81 4.91
CA LEU A 199 30.10 16.52 5.65
C LEU A 199 29.97 17.94 5.10
N ASP A 200 28.74 18.33 4.76
CA ASP A 200 28.42 19.71 4.40
C ASP A 200 28.31 20.62 5.63
N THR A 201 28.03 20.04 6.80
CA THR A 201 27.95 20.72 8.10
C THR A 201 28.82 20.00 9.12
N ALA A 202 29.72 20.74 9.77
CA ALA A 202 30.68 20.16 10.69
C ALA A 202 30.02 19.73 12.02
N PRO A 203 30.43 18.61 12.62
CA PRO A 203 30.00 18.23 13.96
C PRO A 203 30.46 19.27 14.98
N TYR A 204 29.63 19.55 16.00
CA TYR A 204 29.93 20.52 17.04
C TYR A 204 29.59 19.98 18.43
N LYS A 205 30.03 20.73 19.45
CA LYS A 205 29.72 20.45 20.85
C LYS A 205 28.78 21.52 21.39
N LYS A 206 27.67 21.10 22.00
CA LYS A 206 26.68 21.98 22.65
C LYS A 206 26.19 21.31 23.93
N GLY A 207 26.14 22.04 25.03
CA GLY A 207 25.68 21.50 26.32
C GLY A 207 26.45 20.25 26.80
N GLY A 208 27.73 20.11 26.44
CA GLY A 208 28.50 18.91 26.76
C GLY A 208 28.22 17.69 25.88
N ARG A 209 27.35 17.80 24.87
CA ARG A 209 26.99 16.74 23.91
C ARG A 209 27.58 17.03 22.53
N THR A 210 27.90 15.96 21.81
CA THR A 210 28.35 16.01 20.41
C THR A 210 27.14 15.95 19.50
N TYR A 211 27.00 16.93 18.63
CA TYR A 211 25.97 17.00 17.60
C TYR A 211 26.56 16.68 16.23
N VAL A 212 25.89 15.80 15.49
CA VAL A 212 26.27 15.39 14.12
C VAL A 212 25.08 15.53 13.18
N PRO A 213 25.28 15.83 11.89
CA PRO A 213 24.16 15.86 10.97
C PRO A 213 23.66 14.43 10.69
N VAL A 214 22.34 14.23 10.73
CA VAL A 214 21.75 12.90 10.87
C VAL A 214 22.06 11.95 9.72
N ARG A 215 21.99 12.48 8.49
CA ARG A 215 22.22 11.70 7.26
C ARG A 215 23.61 11.08 7.22
N PHE A 216 24.64 11.82 7.62
CA PHE A 216 26.02 11.36 7.43
C PHE A 216 26.39 10.17 8.29
N PHE A 217 25.97 10.16 9.56
CA PHE A 217 26.26 9.01 10.41
C PHE A 217 25.38 7.81 10.00
N ALA A 218 24.10 8.06 9.67
CA ALA A 218 23.14 7.00 9.34
C ALA A 218 23.57 6.27 8.05
N GLU A 219 23.91 7.01 7.00
CA GLU A 219 24.43 6.42 5.76
C GLU A 219 25.78 5.72 5.95
N ALA A 220 26.61 6.19 6.89
CA ALA A 220 27.86 5.51 7.22
C ALA A 220 27.62 4.14 7.86
N PHE A 221 26.51 3.95 8.57
CA PHE A 221 26.04 2.65 9.08
C PHE A 221 25.17 1.87 8.07
N GLY A 222 25.07 2.33 6.81
CA GLY A 222 24.31 1.65 5.76
C GLY A 222 22.80 1.92 5.78
N LEU A 223 22.34 2.89 6.56
CA LEU A 223 20.92 3.24 6.62
C LEU A 223 20.53 4.16 5.46
N THR A 224 19.28 4.04 5.03
CA THR A 224 18.59 5.01 4.19
C THR A 224 18.03 6.12 5.07
N VAL A 225 18.10 7.37 4.60
CA VAL A 225 17.64 8.55 5.35
C VAL A 225 16.65 9.32 4.50
N GLN A 226 15.43 9.45 5.01
CA GLN A 226 14.38 10.28 4.42
C GLN A 226 13.97 11.38 5.39
N TRP A 227 13.38 12.43 4.85
CA TRP A 227 12.90 13.56 5.64
C TRP A 227 11.41 13.70 5.45
N ASP A 228 10.68 13.59 6.56
CA ASP A 228 9.29 13.95 6.61
C ASP A 228 9.12 15.44 6.92
N GLN A 229 8.53 16.17 5.99
CA GLN A 229 8.39 17.62 6.12
C GLN A 229 7.24 18.01 7.04
N ASP A 230 6.13 17.28 7.03
CA ASP A 230 4.93 17.66 7.80
C ASP A 230 5.13 17.35 9.29
N MET A 231 5.75 16.21 9.57
CA MET A 231 6.05 15.72 10.91
C MET A 231 7.45 16.08 11.39
N GLN A 232 8.19 16.88 10.63
CA GLN A 232 9.55 17.31 10.98
C GLN A 232 10.46 16.16 11.45
N THR A 233 10.38 15.01 10.79
CA THR A 233 11.00 13.76 11.28
C THR A 233 12.03 13.23 10.27
N ALA A 234 13.23 12.94 10.76
CA ALA A 234 14.21 12.19 9.98
C ALA A 234 13.94 10.68 10.12
N VAL A 235 13.54 10.03 9.03
CA VAL A 235 13.21 8.60 9.00
C VAL A 235 14.42 7.81 8.51
N LEU A 236 14.93 6.92 9.37
CA LEU A 236 16.13 6.13 9.16
C LEU A 236 15.78 4.65 9.11
N TYR A 237 16.27 3.93 8.11
CA TYR A 237 16.05 2.49 8.05
C TYR A 237 17.15 1.70 7.35
N ASP A 238 17.39 0.48 7.83
CA ASP A 238 18.19 -0.50 7.11
C ASP A 238 17.31 -1.21 6.07
N ARG A 239 17.39 -0.72 4.83
CA ARG A 239 16.58 -1.25 3.72
C ARG A 239 16.85 -2.73 3.48
N ALA A 240 18.10 -3.18 3.57
CA ALA A 240 18.46 -4.56 3.32
C ALA A 240 17.94 -5.48 4.44
N ALA A 241 18.08 -5.07 5.70
CA ALA A 241 17.52 -5.82 6.82
C ALA A 241 15.98 -5.89 6.75
N LEU A 242 15.31 -4.79 6.37
CA LEU A 242 13.86 -4.76 6.20
C LEU A 242 13.39 -5.72 5.11
N VAL A 243 14.02 -5.69 3.92
CA VAL A 243 13.72 -6.65 2.84
C VAL A 243 13.92 -8.09 3.30
N ASN A 244 15.02 -8.39 4.00
CA ASN A 244 15.31 -9.73 4.50
C ASN A 244 14.31 -10.22 5.56
N ASP A 245 13.88 -9.33 6.47
CA ASP A 245 12.85 -9.66 7.47
C ASP A 245 11.53 -10.04 6.78
N ILE A 246 11.11 -9.24 5.80
CA ILE A 246 9.90 -9.52 5.02
C ILE A 246 10.08 -10.85 4.26
N ASP A 247 11.19 -11.03 3.56
CA ASP A 247 11.45 -12.24 2.77
C ASP A 247 11.50 -13.52 3.59
N SER A 248 11.86 -13.42 4.87
CA SER A 248 11.86 -14.56 5.80
C SER A 248 10.46 -15.12 6.06
N LYS A 249 9.40 -14.32 5.84
CA LYS A 249 7.98 -14.70 5.99
C LYS A 249 7.38 -15.29 4.70
N PHE A 250 8.07 -15.13 3.57
CA PHE A 250 7.59 -15.49 2.22
C PHE A 250 8.58 -16.36 1.44
N THR A 251 9.28 -17.29 2.09
CA THR A 251 10.30 -18.11 1.44
C THR A 251 9.75 -18.99 0.32
N VAL A 252 8.51 -19.49 0.45
CA VAL A 252 7.84 -20.30 -0.58
C VAL A 252 7.56 -19.45 -1.81
N LEU A 253 6.95 -18.28 -1.61
CA LEU A 253 6.62 -17.36 -2.69
C LEU A 253 7.89 -16.86 -3.40
N ASN A 254 8.95 -16.54 -2.64
CA ASN A 254 10.25 -16.15 -3.18
C ASN A 254 10.90 -17.26 -4.04
N LYS A 255 10.78 -18.53 -3.65
CA LYS A 255 11.24 -19.66 -4.49
C LYS A 255 10.40 -19.76 -5.77
N TRP A 256 9.09 -19.57 -5.68
CA TRP A 256 8.19 -19.61 -6.83
C TRP A 256 8.43 -18.44 -7.80
N ILE A 257 8.73 -17.24 -7.30
CA ILE A 257 9.15 -16.07 -8.10
C ILE A 257 10.44 -16.39 -8.86
N LYS A 258 11.46 -16.94 -8.18
CA LYS A 258 12.73 -17.32 -8.81
C LYS A 258 12.59 -18.44 -9.85
N ALA A 259 11.55 -19.25 -9.76
CA ALA A 259 11.26 -20.31 -10.72
C ALA A 259 10.49 -19.81 -11.96
N GLN A 260 10.06 -18.54 -11.98
CA GLN A 260 9.43 -17.96 -13.16
C GLN A 260 10.42 -17.89 -14.33
N PRO A 261 9.95 -18.10 -15.57
CA PRO A 261 10.81 -17.96 -16.74
C PRO A 261 11.33 -16.51 -16.84
N SER A 262 12.65 -16.36 -16.91
CA SER A 262 13.28 -15.06 -17.11
C SER A 262 12.97 -14.52 -18.51
N THR A 263 12.62 -13.24 -18.57
CA THR A 263 12.46 -12.47 -19.82
C THR A 263 13.56 -11.42 -19.97
N GLU A 264 14.62 -11.48 -19.17
CA GLU A 264 15.67 -10.46 -19.07
C GLU A 264 16.37 -10.17 -20.42
N ASN A 265 16.45 -11.17 -21.30
CA ASN A 265 17.04 -11.03 -22.64
C ASN A 265 16.00 -10.79 -23.75
N ALA A 266 14.70 -10.85 -23.44
CA ALA A 266 13.66 -10.67 -24.43
C ALA A 266 13.60 -9.19 -24.84
N LYS A 267 13.78 -8.92 -26.15
CA LYS A 267 13.64 -7.56 -26.68
C LYS A 267 12.20 -7.09 -26.69
N THR A 268 11.28 -7.97 -27.12
CA THR A 268 9.84 -7.71 -27.15
C THR A 268 9.08 -8.96 -26.70
N LEU A 269 8.05 -8.76 -25.90
CA LEU A 269 7.09 -9.78 -25.52
C LEU A 269 5.80 -9.60 -26.32
N ARG A 270 5.25 -10.72 -26.82
CA ARG A 270 3.94 -10.81 -27.45
C ARG A 270 2.99 -11.55 -26.52
N THR A 271 1.92 -10.88 -26.09
CA THR A 271 0.87 -11.45 -25.26
C THR A 271 -0.41 -11.56 -26.07
N VAL A 272 -1.00 -12.75 -26.13
CA VAL A 272 -2.33 -12.99 -26.66
C VAL A 272 -3.27 -13.28 -25.50
N ALA A 273 -4.35 -12.51 -25.40
CA ALA A 273 -5.44 -12.75 -24.47
C ALA A 273 -6.70 -13.17 -25.23
N THR A 274 -7.33 -14.24 -24.79
CA THR A 274 -8.69 -14.60 -25.19
C THR A 274 -9.58 -14.56 -23.96
N ILE A 275 -10.62 -13.74 -23.98
CA ILE A 275 -11.57 -13.58 -22.88
C ILE A 275 -12.95 -13.90 -23.42
N SER A 276 -13.61 -14.88 -22.84
CA SER A 276 -15.00 -15.20 -23.11
C SER A 276 -15.82 -14.82 -21.87
N ALA A 277 -16.71 -13.86 -22.02
CA ALA A 277 -17.66 -13.46 -20.99
C ALA A 277 -19.04 -14.01 -21.32
N ALA A 278 -19.69 -14.64 -20.37
CA ALA A 278 -21.05 -15.12 -20.48
C ALA A 278 -21.87 -14.64 -19.27
N TYR A 279 -22.93 -13.87 -19.51
CA TYR A 279 -23.88 -13.46 -18.49
C TYR A 279 -25.22 -14.16 -18.71
N THR A 280 -25.68 -14.90 -17.72
CA THR A 280 -27.01 -15.50 -17.69
C THR A 280 -27.89 -14.69 -16.75
N ALA A 281 -28.81 -13.90 -17.31
CA ALA A 281 -29.84 -13.20 -16.55
C ALA A 281 -30.95 -14.18 -16.19
N PHE A 282 -31.31 -14.25 -14.91
CA PHE A 282 -32.40 -15.11 -14.46
C PHE A 282 -33.75 -14.47 -14.76
N ASP A 283 -34.65 -15.27 -15.32
CA ASP A 283 -36.01 -14.86 -15.60
C ASP A 283 -36.95 -16.03 -15.32
N THR A 284 -37.75 -15.89 -14.27
CA THR A 284 -38.64 -16.95 -13.79
C THR A 284 -39.90 -17.11 -14.64
N ILE A 285 -40.17 -16.17 -15.56
CA ILE A 285 -41.38 -16.15 -16.39
C ILE A 285 -41.03 -16.65 -17.80
N ASP A 286 -40.09 -15.99 -18.45
CA ASP A 286 -39.75 -16.23 -19.86
C ASP A 286 -38.57 -17.18 -20.05
N GLY A 287 -37.94 -17.60 -18.94
CA GLY A 287 -36.73 -18.41 -18.93
C GLY A 287 -35.47 -17.56 -19.08
N ASN A 288 -34.38 -18.07 -18.50
CA ASN A 288 -33.10 -17.35 -18.44
C ASN A 288 -32.60 -16.88 -19.82
N LYS A 289 -31.98 -15.70 -19.85
CA LYS A 289 -31.41 -15.09 -21.07
C LYS A 289 -29.89 -15.09 -20.98
N ASP A 290 -29.24 -15.63 -22.00
CA ASP A 290 -27.77 -15.70 -22.09
C ASP A 290 -27.20 -14.63 -23.01
N TYR A 291 -26.18 -13.92 -22.53
CA TYR A 291 -25.42 -12.92 -23.27
C TYR A 291 -23.95 -13.34 -23.30
N LYS A 292 -23.37 -13.46 -24.50
CA LYS A 292 -21.97 -13.88 -24.68
C LYS A 292 -21.18 -12.84 -25.43
N VAL A 293 -19.97 -12.57 -24.97
CA VAL A 293 -19.01 -11.68 -25.59
C VAL A 293 -17.65 -12.36 -25.62
N ASP A 294 -17.06 -12.43 -26.80
CA ASP A 294 -15.69 -12.91 -26.98
C ASP A 294 -14.78 -11.74 -27.34
N VAL A 295 -13.68 -11.63 -26.61
CA VAL A 295 -12.63 -10.64 -26.79
C VAL A 295 -11.33 -11.38 -27.14
N LYS A 296 -10.65 -10.87 -28.16
CA LYS A 296 -9.27 -11.26 -28.48
C LYS A 296 -8.39 -10.03 -28.41
N ALA A 297 -7.36 -10.06 -27.60
CA ALA A 297 -6.35 -9.03 -27.56
C ALA A 297 -4.99 -9.61 -27.95
N GLU A 298 -4.23 -8.83 -28.70
CA GLU A 298 -2.83 -9.08 -29.00
C GLU A 298 -2.03 -7.84 -28.61
N ILE A 299 -0.98 -8.03 -27.82
CA ILE A 299 -0.18 -6.96 -27.23
C ILE A 299 1.29 -7.25 -27.52
N LEU A 300 2.01 -6.27 -28.03
CA LEU A 300 3.47 -6.25 -28.12
C LEU A 300 3.99 -5.21 -27.14
N ALA A 301 4.98 -5.58 -26.32
CA ALA A 301 5.58 -4.69 -25.34
C ALA A 301 7.09 -4.92 -25.20
N ASN A 302 7.88 -3.85 -25.13
CA ASN A 302 9.34 -3.91 -24.99
C ASN A 302 9.89 -3.07 -23.81
N GLY A 303 9.00 -2.59 -22.93
CA GLY A 303 9.34 -1.71 -21.80
C GLY A 303 9.42 -0.22 -22.13
N GLN A 304 9.45 0.14 -23.42
CA GLN A 304 9.43 1.54 -23.88
C GLN A 304 8.15 1.87 -24.65
N ALA A 305 7.55 0.87 -25.28
CA ALA A 305 6.34 1.02 -26.07
C ALA A 305 5.41 -0.18 -25.91
N ILE A 306 4.12 0.08 -26.12
CA ILE A 306 3.07 -0.93 -26.22
C ILE A 306 2.33 -0.72 -27.54
N GLU A 307 2.16 -1.79 -28.31
CA GLU A 307 1.23 -1.88 -29.43
C GLU A 307 0.19 -2.93 -29.08
N ALA A 308 -1.08 -2.54 -28.97
CA ALA A 308 -2.17 -3.45 -28.65
C ALA A 308 -3.28 -3.39 -29.71
N THR A 309 -3.80 -4.54 -30.07
CA THR A 309 -5.01 -4.70 -30.89
C THR A 309 -6.02 -5.54 -30.11
N VAL A 310 -7.21 -4.99 -29.88
CA VAL A 310 -8.33 -5.68 -29.25
C VAL A 310 -9.46 -5.80 -30.27
N THR A 311 -9.96 -7.01 -30.45
CA THR A 311 -11.13 -7.31 -31.30
C THR A 311 -12.23 -7.87 -30.42
N VAL A 312 -13.43 -7.29 -30.53
CA VAL A 312 -14.60 -7.69 -29.75
C VAL A 312 -15.83 -7.79 -30.65
N ASP A 313 -16.61 -8.83 -30.45
CA ASP A 313 -17.96 -8.95 -31.03
C ASP A 313 -18.99 -8.60 -29.97
N LEU A 314 -19.65 -7.43 -30.14
CA LEU A 314 -20.65 -6.90 -29.21
C LEU A 314 -22.07 -6.99 -29.78
N ARG A 315 -22.32 -7.80 -30.82
CA ARG A 315 -23.67 -7.93 -31.43
C ARG A 315 -24.74 -8.32 -30.43
N VAL A 316 -24.37 -9.14 -29.44
CA VAL A 316 -25.27 -9.60 -28.39
C VAL A 316 -25.72 -8.46 -27.47
N LEU A 317 -24.88 -7.44 -27.26
CA LEU A 317 -25.29 -6.23 -26.53
C LEU A 317 -26.27 -5.39 -27.36
N ALA A 318 -26.11 -5.33 -28.68
CA ALA A 318 -27.07 -4.62 -29.53
C ALA A 318 -28.49 -5.19 -29.38
N SER A 319 -28.65 -6.51 -29.23
CA SER A 319 -29.97 -7.12 -28.95
C SER A 319 -30.50 -6.84 -27.55
N TYR A 320 -29.62 -6.63 -26.55
CA TYR A 320 -30.03 -6.24 -25.21
C TYR A 320 -30.54 -4.79 -25.19
N PHE A 321 -29.75 -3.85 -25.73
CA PHE A 321 -30.12 -2.43 -25.78
C PHE A 321 -31.34 -2.15 -26.68
N LEU A 322 -31.56 -2.97 -27.72
CA LEU A 322 -32.65 -2.78 -28.70
C LEU A 322 -33.83 -3.73 -28.48
N GLY A 323 -33.80 -4.56 -27.42
CA GLY A 323 -34.85 -5.53 -27.10
C GLY A 323 -35.82 -5.06 -26.01
N ASP A 324 -35.60 -3.88 -25.43
CA ASP A 324 -36.52 -3.23 -24.50
C ASP A 324 -37.60 -2.49 -25.28
N SER A 325 -38.88 -2.74 -24.97
CA SER A 325 -40.00 -2.00 -25.54
C SER A 325 -39.97 -0.49 -25.27
N GLN A 326 -39.17 -0.04 -24.29
CA GLN A 326 -38.91 1.38 -24.03
C GLN A 326 -37.80 1.98 -24.90
N ALA A 327 -37.02 1.16 -25.63
CA ALA A 327 -35.97 1.63 -26.54
C ALA A 327 -36.53 2.16 -27.88
N ASP A 328 -37.75 1.77 -28.24
CA ASP A 328 -38.45 2.22 -29.45
C ASP A 328 -38.77 3.73 -29.42
N ASP A 329 -38.81 4.36 -28.23
CA ASP A 329 -38.97 5.81 -28.06
C ASP A 329 -37.63 6.60 -28.10
N VAL A 330 -36.47 5.94 -28.15
CA VAL A 330 -35.14 6.57 -27.97
C VAL A 330 -34.27 6.57 -29.24
N LEU A 331 -34.38 5.55 -30.10
CA LEU A 331 -33.53 5.44 -31.29
C LEU A 331 -34.35 5.25 -32.57
N THR A 332 -34.05 6.05 -33.60
CA THR A 332 -34.59 5.82 -34.95
C THR A 332 -34.12 4.47 -35.50
N ALA A 333 -34.87 3.89 -36.44
CA ALA A 333 -34.47 2.66 -37.13
C ALA A 333 -33.07 2.76 -37.78
N ALA A 334 -32.68 3.96 -38.23
CA ALA A 334 -31.36 4.22 -38.78
C ALA A 334 -30.26 4.19 -37.71
N GLN A 335 -30.48 4.80 -36.54
CA GLN A 335 -29.54 4.75 -35.41
C GLN A 335 -29.40 3.32 -34.86
N ALA A 336 -30.49 2.57 -34.76
CA ALA A 336 -30.46 1.17 -34.36
C ALA A 336 -29.70 0.28 -35.36
N ALA A 337 -29.82 0.53 -36.67
CA ALA A 337 -29.05 -0.16 -37.69
C ALA A 337 -27.56 0.20 -37.63
N LEU A 338 -27.23 1.47 -37.40
CA LEU A 338 -25.86 1.95 -37.21
C LEU A 338 -25.21 1.31 -35.97
N LEU A 339 -25.94 1.24 -34.85
CA LEU A 339 -25.45 0.62 -33.60
C LEU A 339 -25.14 -0.87 -33.82
N ARG A 340 -26.04 -1.62 -34.44
CA ARG A 340 -25.81 -3.03 -34.80
C ARG A 340 -24.59 -3.20 -35.71
N SER A 341 -24.43 -2.31 -36.68
CA SER A 341 -23.28 -2.35 -37.60
C SER A 341 -21.96 -2.04 -36.87
N ALA A 342 -21.92 -0.98 -36.06
CA ALA A 342 -20.73 -0.56 -35.33
C ALA A 342 -20.25 -1.62 -34.33
N LEU A 343 -21.18 -2.29 -33.64
CA LEU A 343 -20.88 -3.30 -32.62
C LEU A 343 -20.51 -4.67 -33.20
N SER A 344 -20.62 -4.88 -34.51
CA SER A 344 -20.46 -6.19 -35.13
C SER A 344 -19.04 -6.73 -35.20
N ASN A 345 -18.05 -5.83 -35.23
CA ASN A 345 -16.63 -6.14 -35.29
C ASN A 345 -15.85 -4.95 -34.73
N VAL A 346 -15.93 -4.74 -33.42
CA VAL A 346 -15.23 -3.63 -32.77
C VAL A 346 -13.74 -3.96 -32.75
N LYS A 347 -12.94 -3.11 -33.40
CA LYS A 347 -11.48 -3.15 -33.34
C LYS A 347 -11.00 -1.90 -32.63
N LEU A 348 -10.29 -2.09 -31.54
CA LEU A 348 -9.53 -1.07 -30.82
C LEU A 348 -8.05 -1.30 -31.09
N GLU A 349 -7.36 -0.26 -31.54
CA GLU A 349 -5.91 -0.23 -31.68
C GLU A 349 -5.36 0.82 -30.71
N LEU A 350 -4.27 0.48 -30.02
CA LEU A 350 -3.62 1.32 -29.02
C LEU A 350 -2.11 1.29 -29.23
N LEU A 351 -1.50 2.48 -29.23
CA LEU A 351 -0.04 2.66 -29.27
C LEU A 351 0.37 3.57 -28.11
N CYS A 352 1.41 3.19 -27.38
CA CYS A 352 1.93 3.96 -26.27
C CYS A 352 3.45 4.13 -26.35
N SER A 353 3.93 5.26 -25.84
CA SER A 353 5.35 5.57 -25.65
C SER A 353 5.61 5.98 -24.20
N ALA A 354 6.45 5.23 -23.49
CA ALA A 354 6.86 5.58 -22.13
C ALA A 354 7.82 6.78 -22.07
N ASP A 355 8.57 7.04 -23.15
CA ASP A 355 9.55 8.12 -23.18
C ASP A 355 8.91 9.48 -23.45
N SER A 356 7.85 9.52 -24.28
CA SER A 356 7.14 10.76 -24.62
C SER A 356 5.81 10.95 -23.90
N GLY A 357 5.27 9.92 -23.24
CA GLY A 357 3.95 9.96 -22.62
C GLY A 357 2.78 9.98 -23.62
N ASP A 358 3.04 9.72 -24.90
CA ASP A 358 2.02 9.71 -25.95
C ASP A 358 1.18 8.43 -25.90
N LEU A 359 -0.13 8.60 -26.00
CA LEU A 359 -1.13 7.55 -26.19
C LEU A 359 -1.91 7.82 -27.47
N TYR A 360 -1.91 6.85 -28.38
CA TYR A 360 -2.74 6.86 -29.57
C TYR A 360 -3.81 5.77 -29.48
N LEU A 361 -5.06 6.15 -29.71
CA LEU A 361 -6.22 5.25 -29.69
C LEU A 361 -6.97 5.32 -31.02
N LYS A 362 -7.36 4.17 -31.56
CA LYS A 362 -8.19 4.11 -32.76
C LYS A 362 -9.29 3.08 -32.59
N CYS A 363 -10.52 3.58 -32.49
CA CYS A 363 -11.72 2.75 -32.41
C CYS A 363 -12.87 3.42 -33.17
N PRO A 364 -13.01 3.16 -34.48
CA PRO A 364 -14.04 3.79 -35.31
C PRO A 364 -15.47 3.47 -34.85
N ALA A 365 -15.68 2.30 -34.26
CA ALA A 365 -16.99 1.88 -33.77
C ALA A 365 -17.50 2.78 -32.64
N VAL A 366 -16.65 3.11 -31.66
CA VAL A 366 -17.00 4.01 -30.55
C VAL A 366 -17.27 5.42 -31.08
N ALA A 367 -16.41 5.92 -31.96
CA ALA A 367 -16.61 7.25 -32.56
C ALA A 367 -17.92 7.34 -33.35
N LYS A 368 -18.30 6.30 -34.10
CA LYS A 368 -19.59 6.25 -34.82
C LYS A 368 -20.79 6.28 -33.89
N ILE A 369 -20.69 5.64 -32.72
CA ILE A 369 -21.74 5.67 -31.69
C ILE A 369 -21.84 7.08 -31.09
N LEU A 370 -20.71 7.70 -30.74
CA LEU A 370 -20.69 9.07 -30.21
C LEU A 370 -21.17 10.12 -31.23
N ALA A 371 -20.94 9.88 -32.52
CA ALA A 371 -21.36 10.77 -33.61
C ALA A 371 -22.86 10.64 -33.96
N MET A 372 -23.61 9.71 -33.35
CA MET A 372 -25.03 9.47 -33.67
C MET A 372 -25.90 10.72 -33.58
N ASP A 373 -25.63 11.59 -32.60
CA ASP A 373 -26.39 12.82 -32.35
C ASP A 373 -25.57 14.10 -32.59
N LYS A 374 -24.31 13.96 -33.01
CA LYS A 374 -23.35 15.07 -33.23
C LYS A 374 -22.78 15.02 -34.64
N THR A 375 -23.66 15.07 -35.64
CA THR A 375 -23.33 14.86 -37.05
C THR A 375 -22.50 15.97 -37.69
N ASP A 376 -22.23 17.08 -37.00
CA ASP A 376 -21.44 18.20 -37.55
C ASP A 376 -20.00 18.28 -37.02
N ASP A 377 -19.65 17.49 -36.00
CA ASP A 377 -18.32 17.48 -35.40
C ASP A 377 -17.27 16.86 -36.36
N ALA A 378 -16.30 17.66 -36.77
CA ALA A 378 -15.28 17.28 -37.74
C ALA A 378 -14.29 16.24 -37.19
N ASP A 379 -14.05 16.26 -35.89
CA ASP A 379 -13.13 15.35 -35.20
C ASP A 379 -13.79 13.99 -34.98
N LEU A 380 -15.04 13.97 -34.50
CA LEU A 380 -15.83 12.74 -34.42
C LEU A 380 -16.04 12.09 -35.80
N LYS A 381 -16.22 12.89 -36.86
CA LYS A 381 -16.22 12.38 -38.25
C LYS A 381 -14.88 11.75 -38.63
N ALA A 382 -13.76 12.40 -38.30
CA ALA A 382 -12.44 11.88 -38.59
C ALA A 382 -12.18 10.56 -37.87
N LEU A 383 -12.48 10.49 -36.57
CA LEU A 383 -12.34 9.29 -35.74
C LEU A 383 -13.25 8.15 -36.21
N SER A 384 -14.50 8.48 -36.60
CA SER A 384 -15.46 7.53 -37.19
C SER A 384 -14.96 6.92 -38.50
N ASN A 385 -14.11 7.65 -39.22
CA ASN A 385 -13.46 7.24 -40.47
C ASN A 385 -12.06 6.66 -40.26
N GLY A 386 -11.65 6.40 -39.01
CA GLY A 386 -10.41 5.70 -38.70
C GLY A 386 -9.20 6.57 -38.39
N ALA A 387 -9.39 7.86 -38.11
CA ALA A 387 -8.33 8.68 -37.52
C ALA A 387 -7.93 8.15 -36.13
N TRP A 388 -6.70 8.45 -35.73
CA TRP A 388 -6.18 8.20 -34.39
C TRP A 388 -6.53 9.37 -33.47
N LEU A 389 -6.99 9.07 -32.26
CA LEU A 389 -7.04 10.02 -31.17
C LEU A 389 -5.68 10.02 -30.48
N HIS A 390 -5.08 11.19 -30.30
CA HIS A 390 -3.82 11.36 -29.57
C HIS A 390 -4.05 12.06 -28.23
N ILE A 391 -3.42 11.53 -27.18
CA ILE A 391 -3.44 12.08 -25.83
C ILE A 391 -2.00 12.07 -25.31
N ASN A 392 -1.48 13.21 -24.86
CA ASN A 392 -0.19 13.28 -24.18
C ASN A 392 -0.38 13.36 -22.66
N TRP A 393 0.26 12.44 -21.93
CA TRP A 393 0.19 12.35 -20.48
C TRP A 393 1.52 12.59 -19.79
N ALA A 394 2.55 13.08 -20.49
CA ALA A 394 3.92 13.20 -19.97
C ALA A 394 3.97 13.95 -18.63
N ASP A 395 3.19 15.02 -18.50
CA ASP A 395 3.17 15.90 -17.32
C ASP A 395 2.13 15.49 -16.26
N SER A 396 1.46 14.34 -16.43
CA SER A 396 0.45 13.86 -15.49
C SER A 396 1.01 12.80 -14.54
N THR A 397 0.52 12.77 -13.29
CA THR A 397 0.83 11.70 -12.32
C THR A 397 0.52 10.31 -12.91
N PHE A 398 -0.55 10.21 -13.70
CA PHE A 398 -0.90 8.98 -14.41
C PHE A 398 0.18 8.59 -15.42
N GLY A 399 0.69 9.53 -16.23
CA GLY A 399 1.74 9.26 -17.22
C GLY A 399 3.06 8.84 -16.61
N ALA A 400 3.45 9.46 -15.48
CA ALA A 400 4.63 9.05 -14.71
C ALA A 400 4.49 7.62 -14.17
N LEU A 401 3.37 7.30 -13.50
CA LEU A 401 3.09 5.96 -12.98
C LEU A 401 2.98 4.92 -14.10
N PHE A 402 2.31 5.27 -15.20
CA PHE A 402 2.17 4.41 -16.37
C PHE A 402 3.55 4.05 -16.94
N SER A 403 4.41 5.05 -17.15
CA SER A 403 5.75 4.85 -17.70
C SER A 403 6.64 4.00 -16.81
N GLU A 404 6.60 4.19 -15.49
CA GLU A 404 7.32 3.35 -14.52
C GLU A 404 6.80 1.91 -14.53
N ASN A 405 5.48 1.71 -14.55
CA ASN A 405 4.89 0.37 -14.62
C ASN A 405 5.18 -0.32 -15.98
N LEU A 406 5.32 0.44 -17.06
CA LEU A 406 5.65 -0.09 -18.38
C LEU A 406 7.10 -0.57 -18.45
N LYS A 407 8.04 0.12 -17.80
CA LYS A 407 9.43 -0.33 -17.65
C LYS A 407 9.53 -1.63 -16.85
N ILE A 408 8.69 -1.82 -15.84
CA ILE A 408 8.62 -3.07 -15.05
C ILE A 408 8.26 -4.28 -15.92
N LEU A 409 7.40 -4.12 -16.94
CA LEU A 409 7.01 -5.20 -17.85
C LEU A 409 8.19 -5.83 -18.61
N LYS A 410 9.30 -5.11 -18.78
CA LYS A 410 10.48 -5.62 -19.49
C LYS A 410 11.31 -6.60 -18.65
N ASN A 411 11.46 -6.30 -17.37
CA ASN A 411 12.56 -6.89 -16.61
C ASN A 411 12.13 -8.03 -15.67
N ASN A 412 10.83 -8.30 -15.50
CA ASN A 412 10.34 -9.25 -14.49
C ASN A 412 11.08 -9.05 -13.14
N THR A 413 11.31 -7.78 -12.77
CA THR A 413 12.45 -7.34 -11.95
C THR A 413 12.32 -7.62 -10.47
N PHE A 414 11.23 -8.22 -10.01
CA PHE A 414 11.02 -8.40 -8.59
C PHE A 414 11.86 -9.59 -8.11
N ALA A 415 13.02 -9.29 -7.55
CA ALA A 415 13.95 -10.28 -7.02
C ALA A 415 13.34 -11.09 -5.86
N SER A 416 12.44 -10.46 -5.09
CA SER A 416 11.73 -11.05 -3.96
C SER A 416 10.49 -10.25 -3.57
N VAL A 417 9.67 -10.81 -2.68
CA VAL A 417 8.49 -10.18 -2.08
C VAL A 417 8.88 -8.95 -1.28
N GLY A 418 9.93 -9.06 -0.45
CA GLY A 418 10.45 -7.96 0.36
C GLY A 418 10.89 -6.78 -0.50
N GLU A 419 11.63 -7.04 -1.59
CA GLU A 419 12.05 -5.98 -2.51
C GLU A 419 10.85 -5.29 -3.16
N ARG A 420 9.81 -6.04 -3.56
CA ARG A 420 8.59 -5.48 -4.13
C ARG A 420 7.86 -4.56 -3.16
N ILE A 421 7.62 -5.03 -1.93
CA ILE A 421 6.84 -4.30 -0.92
C ILE A 421 7.57 -3.01 -0.53
N VAL A 422 8.88 -3.10 -0.25
CA VAL A 422 9.70 -1.96 0.14
C VAL A 422 9.77 -0.93 -1.00
N ALA A 423 10.12 -1.35 -2.22
CA ALA A 423 10.22 -0.43 -3.37
C ALA A 423 8.87 0.23 -3.72
N SER A 424 7.76 -0.51 -3.58
CA SER A 424 6.42 0.06 -3.81
C SER A 424 6.08 1.12 -2.78
N ASN A 425 6.39 0.89 -1.51
CA ASN A 425 6.14 1.87 -0.45
C ASN A 425 7.05 3.10 -0.60
N GLU A 426 8.33 2.93 -0.94
CA GLU A 426 9.25 4.04 -1.23
C GLU A 426 8.73 4.91 -2.39
N SER A 427 8.22 4.26 -3.44
CA SER A 427 7.65 4.95 -4.61
C SER A 427 6.35 5.67 -4.26
N ASN A 428 5.44 5.02 -3.52
CA ASN A 428 4.15 5.60 -3.15
C ASN A 428 4.33 6.83 -2.25
N VAL A 429 5.21 6.76 -1.26
CA VAL A 429 5.49 7.89 -0.36
C VAL A 429 6.00 9.09 -1.18
N THR A 430 6.85 8.86 -2.18
CA THR A 430 7.36 9.92 -3.05
C THR A 430 6.31 10.44 -4.03
N ALA A 431 5.53 9.56 -4.67
CA ALA A 431 4.61 9.92 -5.75
C ALA A 431 3.33 10.60 -5.27
N TYR A 432 2.88 10.28 -4.05
CA TYR A 432 1.66 10.83 -3.46
C TYR A 432 1.95 11.84 -2.33
N GLU A 433 3.22 12.25 -2.16
CA GLU A 433 3.66 13.13 -1.08
C GLU A 433 3.14 12.67 0.29
N LEU A 434 3.15 11.35 0.52
CA LEU A 434 2.75 10.80 1.82
C LEU A 434 3.85 11.04 2.84
N GLY A 435 3.49 10.94 4.12
CA GLY A 435 4.43 11.05 5.21
C GLY A 435 5.41 9.87 5.24
N TRP A 436 6.72 10.14 5.27
CA TRP A 436 7.76 9.11 5.43
C TRP A 436 7.70 8.42 6.79
N GLU A 437 7.16 9.06 7.82
CA GLU A 437 7.00 8.49 9.16
C GLU A 437 6.01 7.30 9.17
N ASP A 438 5.09 7.26 8.20
CA ASP A 438 4.10 6.21 8.03
C ASP A 438 4.63 4.99 7.27
N PHE A 439 5.85 5.08 6.72
CA PHE A 439 6.45 4.07 5.85
C PHE A 439 6.43 2.66 6.45
N TYR A 440 6.82 2.51 7.72
CA TYR A 440 6.84 1.22 8.40
C TYR A 440 5.44 0.67 8.65
N ARG A 441 4.49 1.53 9.03
CA ARG A 441 3.09 1.13 9.25
C ARG A 441 2.47 0.62 7.95
N ASN A 442 2.72 1.30 6.83
CA ASN A 442 2.23 0.88 5.53
C ASN A 442 2.82 -0.46 5.09
N ILE A 443 4.14 -0.64 5.25
CA ILE A 443 4.80 -1.93 4.99
C ILE A 443 4.23 -3.05 5.86
N LYS A 444 4.05 -2.80 7.17
CA LYS A 444 3.48 -3.80 8.08
C LYS A 444 2.07 -4.22 7.64
N ASN A 445 1.24 -3.26 7.26
CA ASN A 445 -0.10 -3.54 6.74
C ASN A 445 -0.07 -4.38 5.46
N ASP A 446 0.83 -4.07 4.53
CA ASP A 446 0.99 -4.83 3.29
C ASP A 446 1.51 -6.26 3.55
N VAL A 447 2.49 -6.40 4.45
CA VAL A 447 3.03 -7.70 4.88
C VAL A 447 1.93 -8.54 5.54
N ASN A 448 1.15 -7.97 6.46
CA ASN A 448 0.09 -8.69 7.16
C ASN A 448 -1.00 -9.18 6.19
N ARG A 449 -1.48 -8.30 5.30
CA ARG A 449 -2.46 -8.66 4.26
C ARG A 449 -1.97 -9.77 3.36
N LEU A 450 -0.69 -9.75 2.99
CA LEU A 450 -0.09 -10.79 2.16
C LEU A 450 0.18 -12.08 2.93
N ASN A 451 0.64 -12.00 4.18
CA ASN A 451 0.98 -13.15 5.02
C ASN A 451 -0.26 -14.03 5.24
N ASP A 452 -1.41 -13.39 5.38
CA ASP A 452 -2.72 -14.03 5.49
C ASP A 452 -3.12 -14.91 4.32
N LEU A 453 -2.55 -14.65 3.14
CA LEU A 453 -2.84 -15.40 1.93
C LEU A 453 -1.67 -16.29 1.56
N LEU A 454 -0.47 -15.73 1.51
CA LEU A 454 0.74 -16.23 0.86
C LEU A 454 1.93 -16.39 1.83
N GLY A 455 1.72 -16.20 3.13
CA GLY A 455 2.73 -16.45 4.15
C GLY A 455 3.14 -17.93 4.20
N ASP A 456 4.38 -18.20 4.61
CA ASP A 456 4.92 -19.56 4.61
C ASP A 456 4.08 -20.55 5.45
N GLU A 457 3.48 -20.07 6.54
CA GLU A 457 2.62 -20.87 7.42
C GLU A 457 1.33 -21.37 6.75
N GLN A 458 0.91 -20.72 5.65
CA GLN A 458 -0.28 -21.14 4.90
C GLN A 458 -0.02 -22.42 4.09
N PHE A 459 1.24 -22.78 3.83
CA PHE A 459 1.59 -23.84 2.89
C PHE A 459 1.93 -25.18 3.54
N THR A 460 1.40 -26.26 2.96
CA THR A 460 1.90 -27.63 3.17
C THR A 460 2.69 -28.10 1.95
N ALA A 461 3.91 -28.60 2.18
CA ALA A 461 4.80 -29.04 1.11
C ALA A 461 4.59 -30.51 0.71
N SER A 462 4.65 -30.79 -0.59
CA SER A 462 4.75 -32.13 -1.18
C SER A 462 5.73 -32.10 -2.36
N GLY A 463 6.99 -32.44 -2.09
CA GLY A 463 8.08 -32.22 -3.04
C GLY A 463 8.26 -30.72 -3.34
N SER A 464 8.24 -30.34 -4.61
CA SER A 464 8.33 -28.93 -5.04
C SER A 464 6.99 -28.19 -5.03
N ARG A 465 5.89 -28.88 -4.72
CA ARG A 465 4.53 -28.32 -4.71
C ARG A 465 4.17 -27.87 -3.30
N TYR A 466 3.80 -26.61 -3.15
CA TYR A 466 3.37 -26.01 -1.90
C TYR A 466 1.91 -25.63 -2.03
N THR A 467 1.05 -26.26 -1.23
CA THR A 467 -0.41 -26.07 -1.29
C THR A 467 -0.87 -25.32 -0.06
N ALA A 468 -1.53 -24.18 -0.26
CA ALA A 468 -2.23 -23.46 0.78
C ALA A 468 -3.73 -23.80 0.77
N LYS A 469 -4.32 -23.86 1.95
CA LYS A 469 -5.77 -24.02 2.15
C LYS A 469 -6.28 -22.80 2.88
N LEU A 470 -7.30 -22.17 2.30
CA LEU A 470 -7.98 -21.04 2.91
C LEU A 470 -9.32 -21.54 3.43
N ASP A 471 -9.58 -21.26 4.69
CA ASP A 471 -10.86 -21.49 5.35
C ASP A 471 -11.07 -20.33 6.32
N LYS A 472 -11.41 -19.17 5.77
CA LYS A 472 -11.49 -17.90 6.49
C LYS A 472 -12.93 -17.40 6.51
N GLN A 473 -13.38 -16.98 7.69
CA GLN A 473 -14.52 -16.10 7.87
C GLN A 473 -13.98 -14.68 7.97
N ASN A 474 -14.20 -13.88 6.94
CA ASN A 474 -13.78 -12.49 6.91
C ASN A 474 -14.93 -11.64 7.41
N ASP A 475 -14.72 -10.99 8.55
CA ASP A 475 -15.52 -9.89 9.12
C ASP A 475 -16.92 -10.18 9.71
N ASP A 476 -17.35 -9.23 10.56
CA ASP A 476 -18.65 -9.19 11.24
C ASP A 476 -19.86 -9.10 10.28
N TYR A 477 -19.62 -8.95 8.97
CA TYR A 477 -20.65 -8.85 7.93
C TYR A 477 -20.92 -10.19 7.23
N GLY A 478 -20.29 -11.29 7.67
CA GLY A 478 -20.59 -12.65 7.23
C GLY A 478 -20.03 -12.99 5.85
N GLN A 479 -18.89 -12.38 5.48
CA GLN A 479 -18.15 -12.82 4.29
C GLN A 479 -17.29 -14.04 4.61
N THR A 480 -17.21 -14.98 3.67
CA THR A 480 -16.36 -16.16 3.80
C THR A 480 -15.49 -16.30 2.57
N MET A 481 -14.25 -16.74 2.77
CA MET A 481 -13.33 -17.10 1.70
C MET A 481 -12.76 -18.48 1.98
N THR A 482 -13.00 -19.40 1.06
CA THR A 482 -12.56 -20.79 1.15
C THR A 482 -11.83 -21.20 -0.12
N GLY A 483 -11.02 -22.24 -0.05
CA GLY A 483 -10.43 -22.82 -1.24
C GLY A 483 -9.03 -23.35 -1.01
N SER A 484 -8.35 -23.65 -2.11
CA SER A 484 -6.97 -24.07 -2.07
C SER A 484 -6.25 -23.69 -3.33
N TYR A 485 -4.97 -23.43 -3.20
CA TYR A 485 -4.11 -23.16 -4.34
C TYR A 485 -2.71 -23.71 -4.10
N THR A 486 -1.99 -23.94 -5.17
CA THR A 486 -0.69 -24.59 -5.18
C THR A 486 0.29 -23.78 -6.00
N LEU A 487 1.48 -23.58 -5.45
CA LEU A 487 2.64 -23.02 -6.13
C LEU A 487 3.67 -24.14 -6.33
N ASN A 488 4.15 -24.31 -7.56
CA ASN A 488 5.23 -25.24 -7.86
C ASN A 488 6.55 -24.48 -7.98
N THR A 489 7.42 -24.68 -7.01
CA THR A 489 8.72 -23.99 -6.92
C THR A 489 9.78 -24.56 -7.87
N ALA A 490 9.50 -25.66 -8.58
CA ALA A 490 10.43 -26.23 -9.55
C ALA A 490 10.34 -25.57 -10.93
N ASP A 491 9.14 -25.16 -11.35
CA ASP A 491 8.86 -24.66 -12.70
C ASP A 491 8.04 -23.36 -12.74
N GLY A 492 7.73 -22.79 -11.56
CA GLY A 492 6.95 -21.57 -11.45
C GLY A 492 5.47 -21.74 -11.79
N SER A 493 4.98 -22.96 -12.03
CA SER A 493 3.57 -23.18 -12.29
C SER A 493 2.72 -22.99 -11.04
N PHE A 494 1.45 -22.68 -11.24
CA PHE A 494 0.49 -22.47 -10.17
C PHE A 494 -0.89 -22.99 -10.57
N SER A 495 -1.72 -23.32 -9.59
CA SER A 495 -3.10 -23.74 -9.81
C SER A 495 -3.93 -23.61 -8.54
N GLY A 496 -5.21 -23.30 -8.64
CA GLY A 496 -6.07 -23.26 -7.47
C GLY A 496 -7.52 -22.93 -7.81
N THR A 497 -8.35 -23.06 -6.78
CA THR A 497 -9.73 -22.59 -6.77
C THR A 497 -9.98 -21.86 -5.46
N LEU A 498 -10.46 -20.63 -5.56
CA LEU A 498 -10.87 -19.79 -4.45
C LEU A 498 -12.37 -19.49 -4.60
N GLU A 499 -13.08 -19.55 -3.49
CA GLU A 499 -14.49 -19.22 -3.40
C GLU A 499 -14.66 -18.12 -2.34
N SER A 500 -15.36 -17.06 -2.70
CA SER A 500 -15.82 -16.05 -1.76
C SER A 500 -17.34 -16.00 -1.76
N ARG A 501 -17.94 -15.85 -0.58
CA ARG A 501 -19.38 -15.77 -0.41
C ARG A 501 -19.73 -14.67 0.59
N SER A 502 -20.70 -13.82 0.22
CA SER A 502 -21.32 -12.84 1.12
C SER A 502 -22.78 -13.21 1.31
N ASP A 503 -23.21 -13.40 2.56
CA ASP A 503 -24.60 -13.68 2.93
C ASP A 503 -25.35 -12.43 3.44
N SER A 504 -24.93 -11.23 2.98
CA SER A 504 -25.58 -9.96 3.28
C SER A 504 -26.92 -9.78 2.52
N TRP A 505 -27.48 -8.55 2.52
CA TRP A 505 -28.73 -8.21 1.82
C TRP A 505 -28.71 -8.57 0.33
N ASN A 506 -27.52 -8.66 -0.28
CA ASN A 506 -27.31 -9.18 -1.62
C ASN A 506 -26.41 -10.43 -1.58
N THR A 507 -27.02 -11.62 -1.50
CA THR A 507 -26.26 -12.87 -1.44
C THR A 507 -25.48 -13.09 -2.74
N THR A 508 -24.16 -13.14 -2.62
CA THR A 508 -23.25 -13.31 -3.77
C THR A 508 -22.27 -14.43 -3.52
N LYS A 509 -21.89 -15.11 -4.61
CA LYS A 509 -20.85 -16.14 -4.62
C LYS A 509 -19.91 -15.90 -5.79
N THR A 510 -18.63 -15.77 -5.49
CA THR A 510 -17.56 -15.64 -6.47
C THR A 510 -16.72 -16.91 -6.44
N VAL A 511 -16.49 -17.55 -7.57
CA VAL A 511 -15.52 -18.66 -7.67
C VAL A 511 -14.47 -18.31 -8.70
N LEU A 512 -13.21 -18.27 -8.29
CA LEU A 512 -12.05 -18.06 -9.14
C LEU A 512 -11.24 -19.36 -9.22
N THR A 513 -11.10 -19.92 -10.41
CA THR A 513 -10.18 -21.02 -10.70
C THR A 513 -9.06 -20.51 -11.58
N PHE A 514 -7.82 -20.86 -11.27
CA PHE A 514 -6.66 -20.45 -12.05
C PHE A 514 -5.68 -21.60 -12.21
N SER A 515 -4.94 -21.60 -13.32
CA SER A 515 -3.87 -22.58 -13.55
C SER A 515 -2.89 -22.13 -14.63
N GLY A 516 -1.67 -22.65 -14.57
CA GLY A 516 -0.67 -22.47 -15.61
C GLY A 516 0.61 -21.85 -15.08
N SER A 517 1.19 -20.93 -15.84
CA SER A 517 2.39 -20.16 -15.50
C SER A 517 2.21 -18.70 -15.90
N VAL A 518 3.15 -17.82 -15.52
CA VAL A 518 3.10 -16.39 -15.90
C VAL A 518 3.12 -16.19 -17.42
N GLN A 519 3.68 -17.14 -18.19
CA GLN A 519 3.65 -17.12 -19.66
C GLN A 519 2.40 -17.77 -20.26
N ASN A 520 1.75 -18.69 -19.55
CA ASN A 520 0.59 -19.43 -20.08
C ASN A 520 -0.41 -19.63 -18.95
N CYS A 521 -1.30 -18.67 -18.74
CA CYS A 521 -2.25 -18.67 -17.65
C CYS A 521 -3.68 -18.85 -18.15
N LYS A 522 -4.45 -19.65 -17.42
CA LYS A 522 -5.90 -19.78 -17.57
C LYS A 522 -6.56 -19.32 -16.28
N LEU A 523 -7.54 -18.43 -16.38
CA LEU A 523 -8.38 -17.99 -15.28
C LEU A 523 -9.84 -18.20 -15.67
N ASN A 524 -10.61 -18.81 -14.79
CA ASN A 524 -12.06 -18.87 -14.86
C ASN A 524 -12.60 -18.17 -13.61
N ALA A 525 -13.48 -17.18 -13.79
CA ALA A 525 -14.15 -16.51 -12.69
C ALA A 525 -15.66 -16.58 -12.89
N THR A 526 -16.40 -16.97 -11.87
CA THR A 526 -17.86 -16.88 -11.86
C THR A 526 -18.29 -15.96 -10.73
N TYR A 527 -19.25 -15.08 -11.01
CA TYR A 527 -19.88 -14.19 -10.07
C TYR A 527 -21.40 -14.43 -10.13
N HIS A 528 -21.93 -15.04 -9.09
CA HIS A 528 -23.34 -15.39 -8.97
C HIS A 528 -24.00 -14.44 -7.97
N THR A 529 -25.02 -13.72 -8.43
CA THR A 529 -25.91 -12.94 -7.58
C THR A 529 -27.24 -13.68 -7.46
N LYS A 530 -27.63 -13.99 -6.23
CA LYS A 530 -28.84 -14.78 -5.94
C LYS A 530 -30.07 -14.16 -6.62
N ASN A 531 -30.85 -15.01 -7.29
CA ASN A 531 -32.07 -14.65 -8.02
C ASN A 531 -31.90 -13.58 -9.13
N THR A 532 -30.68 -13.18 -9.46
CA THR A 532 -30.41 -12.13 -10.45
C THR A 532 -29.72 -12.70 -11.68
N GLY A 533 -28.62 -13.43 -11.49
CA GLY A 533 -27.91 -14.02 -12.61
C GLY A 533 -26.50 -14.48 -12.27
N ILE A 534 -25.81 -15.00 -13.30
CA ILE A 534 -24.43 -15.47 -13.21
C ILE A 534 -23.60 -14.82 -14.32
N LEU A 535 -22.52 -14.15 -13.95
CA LEU A 535 -21.46 -13.76 -14.86
C LEU A 535 -20.34 -14.81 -14.79
N SER A 536 -19.93 -15.33 -15.95
CA SER A 536 -18.79 -16.23 -16.10
C SER A 536 -17.76 -15.58 -17.01
N LEU A 537 -16.49 -15.63 -16.64
CA LEU A 537 -15.35 -15.12 -17.38
C LEU A 537 -14.35 -16.25 -17.56
N ASP A 538 -14.01 -16.58 -18.81
CA ASP A 538 -12.96 -17.53 -19.18
C ASP A 538 -11.84 -16.77 -19.88
N ILE A 539 -10.69 -16.69 -19.24
CA ILE A 539 -9.52 -15.93 -19.68
C ILE A 539 -8.38 -16.89 -19.94
N THR A 540 -7.78 -16.81 -21.13
CA THR A 540 -6.49 -17.44 -21.43
C THR A 540 -5.50 -16.36 -21.86
N LEU A 541 -4.32 -16.38 -21.25
CA LEU A 541 -3.21 -15.47 -21.52
C LEU A 541 -2.00 -16.30 -21.94
N THR A 542 -1.43 -15.99 -23.10
CA THR A 542 -0.20 -16.61 -23.60
C THR A 542 0.80 -15.52 -23.98
N THR A 543 1.97 -15.56 -23.35
CA THR A 543 3.07 -14.62 -23.57
C THR A 543 4.26 -15.37 -24.16
N THR A 544 4.79 -14.89 -25.27
CA THR A 544 5.95 -15.43 -25.97
C THR A 544 6.91 -14.32 -26.37
N GLU A 545 8.19 -14.64 -26.58
CA GLU A 545 9.10 -13.68 -27.20
C GLU A 545 8.68 -13.36 -28.64
N SER A 546 8.96 -12.14 -29.09
CA SER A 546 8.72 -11.67 -30.44
C SER A 546 9.95 -10.97 -31.00
N SER A 547 10.23 -11.19 -32.29
CA SER A 547 11.23 -10.43 -33.04
C SER A 547 10.68 -9.12 -33.63
N VAL A 548 9.37 -8.91 -33.55
CA VAL A 548 8.69 -7.69 -34.01
C VAL A 548 8.69 -6.68 -32.87
N GLU A 549 9.13 -5.46 -33.15
CA GLU A 549 9.08 -4.36 -32.18
C GLU A 549 7.69 -3.69 -32.20
N PRO A 550 7.18 -3.26 -31.03
CA PRO A 550 5.92 -2.51 -30.96
C PRO A 550 6.09 -1.14 -31.60
N LYS A 551 5.10 -0.71 -32.36
CA LYS A 551 4.99 0.68 -32.81
C LYS A 551 4.56 1.57 -31.64
N ASN A 552 5.03 2.81 -31.64
CA ASN A 552 4.67 3.83 -30.66
C ASN A 552 4.04 5.10 -31.29
N THR A 553 3.96 5.16 -32.61
CA THR A 553 3.29 6.23 -33.36
C THR A 553 2.42 5.66 -34.48
N PRO A 554 1.33 6.35 -34.86
CA PRO A 554 0.52 5.99 -36.02
C PRO A 554 1.36 5.86 -37.31
N PRO A 555 0.92 5.02 -38.28
CA PRO A 555 1.52 4.97 -39.61
C PRO A 555 1.61 6.35 -40.27
N ALA A 556 2.70 6.60 -41.00
CA ALA A 556 2.91 7.87 -41.68
C ALA A 556 1.77 8.17 -42.67
N GLY A 557 1.15 9.34 -42.54
CA GLY A 557 0.03 9.79 -43.37
C GLY A 557 -1.36 9.46 -42.80
N ASP A 558 -1.44 8.70 -41.70
CA ASP A 558 -2.70 8.54 -40.97
C ASP A 558 -3.14 9.87 -40.34
N LYS A 559 -4.44 10.14 -40.35
CA LYS A 559 -5.01 11.34 -39.72
C LYS A 559 -4.98 11.18 -38.20
N ILE A 560 -4.55 12.23 -37.51
CA ILE A 560 -4.53 12.34 -36.05
C ILE A 560 -5.50 13.46 -35.63
N VAL A 561 -6.26 13.19 -34.58
CA VAL A 561 -7.12 14.13 -33.86
C VAL A 561 -6.51 14.29 -32.47
N GLU A 562 -6.18 15.52 -32.10
CA GLU A 562 -5.59 15.84 -30.80
C GLU A 562 -6.68 15.94 -29.73
N TRP A 563 -6.48 15.26 -28.60
CA TRP A 563 -7.31 15.49 -27.43
C TRP A 563 -6.87 16.78 -26.75
N THR A 564 -7.63 17.85 -26.95
CA THR A 564 -7.48 19.08 -26.17
C THR A 564 -8.35 18.97 -24.92
N GLN A 565 -7.74 18.90 -23.75
CA GLN A 565 -8.46 19.05 -22.50
C GLN A 565 -9.09 20.46 -22.48
N HIS A 566 -10.40 20.57 -22.61
CA HIS A 566 -11.08 21.82 -22.30
C HIS A 566 -10.96 22.02 -20.79
N ASP A 567 -10.34 23.14 -20.38
CA ASP A 567 -10.32 23.59 -18.99
C ASP A 567 -11.75 23.90 -18.56
N TYR A 568 -12.46 22.89 -18.03
CA TYR A 568 -13.74 23.09 -17.34
C TYR A 568 -13.58 23.82 -15.99
N SER A 569 -12.37 24.24 -15.64
CA SER A 569 -12.08 25.04 -14.44
C SER A 569 -12.62 26.47 -14.51
N ASN A 570 -13.03 26.97 -15.69
CA ASN A 570 -13.55 28.33 -15.86
C ASN A 570 -15.08 28.41 -16.12
N ASP A 571 -15.77 27.28 -16.35
CA ASP A 571 -17.21 27.30 -16.68
C ASP A 571 -18.14 27.42 -15.46
N TRP A 572 -17.60 27.45 -14.25
CA TRP A 572 -18.38 27.73 -13.03
C TRP A 572 -18.56 29.22 -12.73
N ASP A 573 -17.88 30.11 -13.47
CA ASP A 573 -17.95 31.56 -13.26
C ASP A 573 -18.66 32.34 -14.39
N SER A 574 -19.17 31.68 -15.43
CA SER A 574 -19.98 32.35 -16.46
C SER A 574 -21.47 32.29 -16.15
N VAL A 575 -21.90 33.03 -15.13
CA VAL A 575 -23.27 33.55 -15.12
C VAL A 575 -23.31 34.64 -16.17
N ASN A 576 -24.02 34.41 -17.29
CA ASN A 576 -24.32 35.49 -18.23
C ASN A 576 -24.95 36.65 -17.43
N PRO A 577 -24.74 37.93 -17.79
CA PRO A 577 -25.31 39.07 -17.06
C PRO A 577 -26.85 39.04 -16.92
N ASP A 578 -27.53 38.13 -17.63
CA ASP A 578 -28.96 37.88 -17.59
C ASP A 578 -29.40 36.69 -16.72
N GLY A 579 -28.47 35.98 -16.07
CA GLY A 579 -28.76 34.88 -15.16
C GLY A 579 -29.11 33.54 -15.83
N SER A 580 -28.83 33.36 -17.11
CA SER A 580 -28.96 32.05 -17.77
C SER A 580 -27.71 31.17 -17.55
N LEU A 581 -27.95 29.88 -17.29
CA LEU A 581 -26.90 28.84 -17.20
C LEU A 581 -26.46 28.43 -18.62
N GLY A 582 -25.15 28.40 -18.86
CA GLY A 582 -24.52 28.03 -20.14
C GLY A 582 -24.50 26.54 -20.42
#